data_AF-X0RWD3-F1
#
_entry.id   AF-X0RWD3-F1
#
_cell.length_a   1.000
_cell.length_b   1.000
_cell.length_c   1.000
_cell.angle_alpha   90.00
_cell.angle_beta   90.00
_cell.angle_gamma   90.00
#
_symmetry.space_group_name_H-M   'P 1'
#
loop_
_entity.id
_entity.type
_entity.pdbx_description
1 polymer ?
#
loop_
_entity_poly.entity_id
_entity_poly.type
_entity_poly.pdbx_seq_one_letter_code
_entity_poly.pdbx_strand_id
1 'polypeptide(L)'
;MKQITHTNLVGPSTKHSSVNQTAHDSALAADSFAGHAKGKAGILRIIKATGYSIDGFKAAYKFEAAFRQVVWLNLVLLAAVIVLPFALGIKMMLVVASFLSLIVELINTGLEACVDHTSTAKHPLAKIAKDVGSAAQFLALSLLMVLWVMALSALFY
;
A
#
# COMPACT_ATOMS: atom_id res chain seq x y z
N MET A 1 76.89 24.98 -43.11
CA MET A 1 77.76 24.06 -42.35
C MET A 1 76.83 23.09 -41.62
N LYS A 2 76.60 21.87 -42.16
CA LYS A 2 77.02 20.55 -41.63
C LYS A 2 76.41 20.17 -40.26
N GLN A 3 75.90 18.96 -39.98
CA GLN A 3 75.54 17.72 -40.72
C GLN A 3 74.49 17.01 -39.79
N ILE A 4 73.31 16.57 -40.24
CA ILE A 4 72.97 15.20 -40.68
C ILE A 4 73.55 14.06 -39.81
N THR A 5 72.68 13.20 -39.23
CA THR A 5 72.71 11.71 -39.39
C THR A 5 71.75 10.98 -38.44
N HIS A 6 70.83 10.18 -39.03
CA HIS A 6 70.31 8.84 -38.63
C HIS A 6 70.25 8.44 -37.13
N THR A 7 69.28 7.70 -36.59
CA THR A 7 68.28 6.73 -37.11
C THR A 7 67.14 6.66 -36.04
N ASN A 8 66.06 5.88 -36.07
CA ASN A 8 65.64 4.75 -36.91
C ASN A 8 64.09 4.67 -37.03
N LEU A 9 63.58 3.81 -37.90
CA LEU A 9 62.16 3.45 -38.00
C LEU A 9 61.92 2.04 -37.42
N VAL A 10 61.11 1.94 -36.37
CA VAL A 10 60.53 0.66 -35.91
C VAL A 10 59.05 0.87 -35.56
N GLY A 11 58.18 0.48 -36.48
CA GLY A 11 56.93 -0.18 -36.11
C GLY A 11 57.12 -1.71 -36.20
N PRO A 12 56.15 -2.54 -35.79
CA PRO A 12 54.81 -2.19 -35.32
C PRO A 12 54.48 -2.75 -33.91
N SER A 13 53.46 -2.19 -33.25
CA SER A 13 52.72 -2.96 -32.23
C SER A 13 51.30 -2.43 -32.02
N THR A 14 50.32 -3.22 -32.45
CA THR A 14 48.89 -2.96 -32.35
C THR A 14 48.38 -3.14 -30.91
N LYS A 15 48.59 -2.14 -30.05
CA LYS A 15 47.83 -2.01 -28.78
C LYS A 15 46.43 -1.42 -29.01
N HIS A 16 45.58 -2.17 -29.71
CA HIS A 16 44.15 -1.87 -29.82
C HIS A 16 43.35 -3.11 -29.40
N SER A 17 42.83 -3.13 -28.16
CA SER A 17 41.63 -3.90 -27.72
C SER A 17 41.40 -3.91 -26.20
N SER A 18 42.45 -3.82 -25.36
CA SER A 18 42.33 -4.11 -23.91
C SER A 18 41.63 -3.05 -23.04
N VAL A 19 41.42 -1.83 -23.53
CA VAL A 19 40.89 -0.70 -22.73
C VAL A 19 39.37 -0.61 -22.77
N ASN A 20 38.72 -1.04 -23.87
CA ASN A 20 37.26 -0.92 -24.01
C ASN A 20 36.49 -2.07 -23.35
N GLN A 21 37.10 -3.25 -23.17
CA GLN A 21 36.46 -4.39 -22.53
C GLN A 21 36.18 -4.12 -21.03
N THR A 22 37.19 -3.64 -20.31
CA THR A 22 37.15 -3.41 -18.86
C THR A 22 36.20 -2.28 -18.44
N ALA A 23 36.03 -1.25 -19.28
CA ALA A 23 35.06 -0.18 -19.05
C ALA A 23 33.60 -0.67 -19.22
N HIS A 24 33.37 -1.56 -20.18
CA HIS A 24 32.03 -2.13 -20.43
C HIS A 24 31.62 -3.12 -19.32
N ASP A 25 32.53 -4.01 -18.92
CA ASP A 25 32.26 -5.02 -17.90
C ASP A 25 32.05 -4.40 -16.50
N SER A 26 32.75 -3.31 -16.20
CA SER A 26 32.55 -2.56 -14.94
C SER A 26 31.25 -1.75 -14.91
N ALA A 27 30.78 -1.22 -16.05
CA ALA A 27 29.47 -0.58 -16.15
C ALA A 27 28.32 -1.60 -15.93
N LEU A 28 28.40 -2.77 -16.59
CA LEU A 28 27.42 -3.85 -16.40
C LEU A 28 27.40 -4.38 -14.96
N ALA A 29 28.55 -4.48 -14.30
CA ALA A 29 28.64 -4.83 -12.89
C ALA A 29 28.00 -3.76 -11.98
N ALA A 30 28.19 -2.48 -12.27
CA ALA A 30 27.62 -1.38 -11.50
C ALA A 30 26.08 -1.33 -11.60
N ASP A 31 25.51 -1.49 -12.80
CA ASP A 31 24.05 -1.52 -12.99
C ASP A 31 23.41 -2.74 -12.33
N SER A 32 24.05 -3.91 -12.42
CA SER A 32 23.62 -5.13 -11.72
C SER A 32 23.61 -4.96 -10.19
N PHE A 33 24.68 -4.38 -9.64
CA PHE A 33 24.80 -4.11 -8.20
C PHE A 33 23.80 -3.05 -7.72
N ALA A 34 23.60 -1.97 -8.49
CA ALA A 34 22.64 -0.90 -8.19
C ALA A 34 21.18 -1.39 -8.26
N GLY A 35 20.85 -2.26 -9.22
CA GLY A 35 19.54 -2.91 -9.32
C GLY A 35 19.26 -3.81 -8.12
N HIS A 36 20.22 -4.65 -7.73
CA HIS A 36 20.09 -5.56 -6.59
C HIS A 36 20.00 -4.80 -5.25
N ALA A 37 20.73 -3.68 -5.10
CA ALA A 37 20.65 -2.81 -3.93
C ALA A 37 19.30 -2.08 -3.82
N LYS A 38 18.77 -1.53 -4.94
CA LYS A 38 17.43 -0.93 -4.99
C LYS A 38 16.33 -1.94 -4.67
N GLY A 39 16.43 -3.17 -5.17
CA GLY A 39 15.46 -4.25 -4.87
C GLY A 39 15.38 -4.57 -3.37
N LYS A 40 16.52 -4.76 -2.71
CA LYS A 40 16.58 -5.01 -1.26
C LYS A 40 16.04 -3.84 -0.44
N ALA A 41 16.38 -2.60 -0.81
CA ALA A 41 15.86 -1.41 -0.14
C ALA A 41 14.33 -1.24 -0.35
N GLY A 42 13.80 -1.56 -1.53
CA GLY A 42 12.37 -1.52 -1.84
C GLY A 42 11.57 -2.53 -1.03
N ILE A 43 11.99 -3.80 -1.01
CA ILE A 43 11.35 -4.86 -0.23
C ILE A 43 11.36 -4.52 1.27
N LEU A 44 12.48 -3.99 1.79
CA LEU A 44 12.58 -3.57 3.19
C LEU A 44 11.64 -2.40 3.53
N ARG A 45 11.35 -1.50 2.58
CA ARG A 45 10.33 -0.44 2.76
C ARG A 45 8.91 -1.00 2.77
N ILE A 46 8.60 -1.98 1.92
CA ILE A 46 7.29 -2.67 1.92
C ILE A 46 7.08 -3.38 3.26
N ILE A 47 8.04 -4.18 3.73
CA ILE A 47 7.97 -4.89 5.03
C ILE A 47 7.76 -3.91 6.20
N LYS A 48 8.47 -2.78 6.21
CA LYS A 48 8.26 -1.72 7.23
C LYS A 48 6.87 -1.08 7.13
N ALA A 49 6.37 -0.82 5.94
CA ALA A 49 5.02 -0.29 5.73
C ALA A 49 3.94 -1.28 6.21
N THR A 50 4.10 -2.58 5.94
CA THR A 50 3.23 -3.63 6.49
C THR A 50 3.25 -3.65 8.01
N GLY A 51 4.41 -3.44 8.65
CA GLY A 51 4.52 -3.27 10.11
C GLY A 51 3.66 -2.12 10.63
N TYR A 52 3.81 -0.93 10.06
CA TYR A 52 2.99 0.23 10.43
C TYR A 52 1.49 0.02 10.20
N SER A 53 1.11 -0.68 9.11
CA SER A 53 -0.29 -1.05 8.87
C SER A 53 -0.83 -1.95 9.99
N ILE A 54 -0.10 -3.01 10.33
CA ILE A 54 -0.47 -3.95 11.40
C ILE A 54 -0.63 -3.22 12.74
N ASP A 55 0.27 -2.29 13.07
CA ASP A 55 0.19 -1.55 14.33
C ASP A 55 -0.98 -0.55 14.35
N GLY A 56 -1.32 0.04 13.21
CA GLY A 56 -2.57 0.83 13.05
C GLY A 56 -3.83 -0.01 13.28
N PHE A 57 -3.92 -1.20 12.66
CA PHE A 57 -5.03 -2.14 12.89
C PHE A 57 -5.14 -2.58 14.37
N LYS A 58 -4.01 -2.89 15.01
CA LYS A 58 -3.97 -3.24 16.45
C LYS A 58 -4.42 -2.07 17.32
N ALA A 59 -3.99 -0.85 17.01
CA ALA A 59 -4.38 0.35 17.76
C ALA A 59 -5.89 0.58 17.67
N ALA A 60 -6.45 0.61 16.46
CA ALA A 60 -7.89 0.75 16.24
C ALA A 60 -8.68 -0.36 16.96
N TYR A 61 -8.26 -1.63 16.85
CA TYR A 61 -8.95 -2.74 17.53
C TYR A 61 -8.86 -2.66 19.06
N LYS A 62 -7.72 -2.23 19.61
CA LYS A 62 -7.52 -2.13 21.06
C LYS A 62 -8.31 -0.97 21.67
N PHE A 63 -8.27 0.20 21.04
CA PHE A 63 -8.82 1.42 21.63
C PHE A 63 -10.29 1.65 21.21
N GLU A 64 -10.66 1.46 19.94
CA GLU A 64 -12.01 1.77 19.47
C GLU A 64 -13.00 0.61 19.58
N ALA A 65 -14.09 0.85 20.31
CA ALA A 65 -15.20 -0.10 20.44
C ALA A 65 -16.01 -0.23 19.15
N ALA A 66 -16.21 0.88 18.42
CA ALA A 66 -16.91 0.89 17.14
C ALA A 66 -16.18 0.04 16.10
N PHE A 67 -14.86 0.23 15.93
CA PHE A 67 -14.06 -0.61 15.03
C PHE A 67 -14.13 -2.11 15.38
N ARG A 68 -14.12 -2.49 16.66
CA ARG A 68 -14.35 -3.90 17.04
C ARG A 68 -15.72 -4.41 16.59
N GLN A 69 -16.79 -3.63 16.77
CA GLN A 69 -18.14 -4.02 16.34
C GLN A 69 -18.21 -4.22 14.81
N VAL A 70 -17.61 -3.30 14.04
CA VAL A 70 -17.57 -3.39 12.57
C VAL A 70 -16.73 -4.59 12.11
N VAL A 71 -15.62 -4.91 12.79
CA VAL A 71 -14.84 -6.14 12.53
C VAL A 71 -15.66 -7.40 12.78
N TRP A 72 -16.35 -7.52 13.92
CA TRP A 72 -17.17 -8.70 14.22
C TRP A 72 -18.37 -8.84 13.29
N LEU A 73 -19.04 -7.73 12.95
CA LEU A 73 -20.11 -7.70 11.95
C LEU A 73 -19.60 -8.24 10.60
N ASN A 74 -18.51 -7.67 10.08
CA ASN A 74 -17.95 -8.08 8.80
C ASN A 74 -17.42 -9.52 8.81
N LEU A 75 -16.90 -10.03 9.93
CA LEU A 75 -16.49 -11.43 10.05
C LEU A 75 -17.68 -12.38 9.87
N VAL A 76 -18.82 -12.11 10.51
CA VAL A 76 -20.06 -12.90 10.38
C VAL A 76 -20.61 -12.79 8.96
N LEU A 77 -20.64 -11.59 8.38
CA LEU A 77 -21.12 -11.37 7.01
C LEU A 77 -20.24 -12.08 5.98
N LEU A 78 -18.90 -12.02 6.09
CA LEU A 78 -17.98 -12.72 5.18
C LEU A 78 -18.10 -14.25 5.31
N ALA A 79 -18.32 -14.78 6.53
CA ALA A 79 -18.65 -16.20 6.70
C ALA A 79 -19.96 -16.57 5.98
N ALA A 80 -20.99 -15.73 6.07
CA ALA A 80 -22.24 -15.93 5.34
C ALA A 80 -22.07 -15.85 3.81
N VAL A 81 -21.18 -14.99 3.28
CA VAL A 81 -20.85 -14.95 1.83
C VAL A 81 -20.30 -16.29 1.35
N ILE A 82 -19.52 -17.00 2.17
CA ILE A 82 -18.97 -18.32 1.81
C ILE A 82 -20.10 -19.35 1.75
N VAL A 83 -20.92 -19.42 2.80
CA VAL A 83 -21.98 -20.44 2.97
C VAL A 83 -23.17 -20.25 2.02
N LEU A 84 -23.61 -19.03 1.74
CA LEU A 84 -24.81 -18.77 0.95
C LEU A 84 -24.56 -18.99 -0.56
N PRO A 85 -25.56 -19.51 -1.32
CA PRO A 85 -25.42 -19.91 -2.71
C PRO A 85 -25.51 -18.74 -3.71
N PHE A 86 -24.96 -17.57 -3.36
CA PHE A 86 -24.95 -16.41 -4.24
C PHE A 86 -24.05 -16.60 -5.48
N ALA A 87 -24.45 -16.00 -6.61
CA ALA A 87 -23.59 -15.88 -7.78
C ALA A 87 -22.30 -15.10 -7.49
N LEU A 88 -21.20 -15.41 -8.19
CA LEU A 88 -19.87 -14.85 -7.92
C LEU A 88 -19.85 -13.31 -7.90
N GLY A 89 -20.54 -12.64 -8.83
CA GLY A 89 -20.62 -11.18 -8.87
C GLY A 89 -21.25 -10.57 -7.62
N ILE A 90 -22.28 -11.21 -7.05
CA ILE A 90 -22.89 -10.79 -5.78
C ILE A 90 -21.89 -10.99 -4.63
N LYS A 91 -21.22 -12.15 -4.56
CA LYS A 91 -20.18 -12.40 -3.55
C LYS A 91 -19.07 -11.34 -3.59
N MET A 92 -18.60 -10.97 -4.80
CA MET A 92 -17.59 -9.93 -4.98
C MET A 92 -18.07 -8.56 -4.49
N MET A 93 -19.32 -8.15 -4.78
CA MET A 93 -19.84 -6.86 -4.28
C MET A 93 -20.02 -6.85 -2.75
N LEU A 94 -20.49 -7.95 -2.15
CA LEU A 94 -20.60 -8.05 -0.69
C LEU A 94 -19.23 -7.98 -0.01
N VAL A 95 -18.19 -8.60 -0.58
CA VAL A 95 -16.80 -8.48 -0.10
C VAL A 95 -16.31 -7.04 -0.22
N VAL A 96 -16.49 -6.38 -1.37
CA VAL A 96 -16.09 -4.98 -1.58
C VAL A 96 -16.77 -4.04 -0.58
N ALA A 97 -18.08 -4.18 -0.37
CA ALA A 97 -18.82 -3.39 0.60
C ALA A 97 -18.36 -3.65 2.06
N SER A 98 -18.05 -4.90 2.38
CA SER A 98 -17.55 -5.29 3.70
C SER A 98 -16.22 -4.59 4.01
N PHE A 99 -15.26 -4.68 3.08
CA PHE A 99 -13.97 -4.00 3.20
C PHE A 99 -14.09 -2.48 3.19
N LEU A 100 -15.01 -1.91 2.40
CA LEU A 100 -15.28 -0.47 2.40
C LEU A 100 -15.73 0.02 3.79
N SER A 101 -16.63 -0.70 4.47
CA SER A 101 -17.08 -0.34 5.83
C SER A 101 -15.95 -0.39 6.88
N LEU A 102 -14.98 -1.31 6.71
CA LEU A 102 -13.79 -1.39 7.57
C LEU A 102 -12.79 -0.26 7.29
N ILE A 103 -12.61 0.11 6.02
CA ILE A 103 -11.73 1.21 5.61
C ILE A 103 -12.27 2.55 6.13
N VAL A 104 -13.57 2.80 5.99
CA VAL A 104 -14.19 4.05 6.45
C VAL A 104 -14.16 4.15 7.98
N GLU A 105 -14.39 3.05 8.72
CA GLU A 105 -14.25 3.00 10.17
C GLU A 105 -12.80 3.29 10.65
N LEU A 106 -11.80 2.75 9.96
CA LEU A 106 -10.38 3.05 10.25
C LEU A 106 -10.04 4.52 10.00
N ILE A 107 -10.58 5.11 8.93
CA ILE A 107 -10.42 6.53 8.63
C ILE A 107 -11.12 7.37 9.72
N ASN A 108 -12.33 6.99 10.15
CA ASN A 108 -13.04 7.67 11.23
C ASN A 108 -12.24 7.59 12.54
N THR A 109 -11.81 6.39 12.95
CA THR A 109 -10.93 6.16 14.10
C THR A 109 -9.69 7.05 14.07
N GLY A 110 -8.98 7.09 12.94
CA GLY A 110 -7.79 7.91 12.76
C GLY A 110 -8.08 9.42 12.80
N LEU A 111 -9.21 9.85 12.23
CA LEU A 111 -9.67 11.24 12.27
C LEU A 111 -9.99 11.66 13.70
N GLU A 112 -10.74 10.86 14.44
CA GLU A 112 -11.07 11.13 15.84
C GLU A 112 -9.82 11.26 16.71
N ALA A 113 -8.86 10.34 16.57
CA ALA A 113 -7.58 10.42 17.27
C ALA A 113 -6.77 11.70 16.94
N CYS A 114 -6.74 12.12 15.67
CA CYS A 114 -6.09 13.38 15.26
C CYS A 114 -6.80 14.62 15.84
N VAL A 115 -8.13 14.62 15.84
CA VAL A 115 -8.95 15.71 16.39
C VAL A 115 -8.78 15.82 17.90
N ASP A 116 -8.84 14.70 18.63
CA ASP A 116 -8.70 14.68 20.09
C ASP A 116 -7.29 15.02 20.56
N HIS A 117 -6.25 14.69 19.78
CA HIS A 117 -4.89 15.14 20.06
C HIS A 117 -4.73 16.68 19.96
N THR A 118 -5.48 17.32 19.05
CA THR A 118 -5.33 18.75 18.73
C THR A 118 -6.24 19.65 19.57
N SER A 119 -7.36 19.13 20.10
CA SER A 119 -8.41 19.93 20.74
C SER A 119 -8.17 20.19 22.24
N THR A 120 -7.33 21.18 22.57
CA THR A 120 -7.05 21.58 23.97
C THR A 120 -8.25 22.22 24.70
N ALA A 121 -9.29 22.63 23.98
CA ALA A 121 -10.62 22.98 24.47
C ALA A 121 -11.68 22.53 23.46
N LYS A 122 -12.98 22.50 23.83
CA LYS A 122 -14.07 22.11 22.91
C LYS A 122 -14.19 23.10 21.74
N HIS A 123 -13.58 22.79 20.61
CA HIS A 123 -13.62 23.66 19.43
C HIS A 123 -14.80 23.27 18.50
N PRO A 124 -15.59 24.23 17.96
CA PRO A 124 -16.71 23.92 17.07
C PRO A 124 -16.31 23.11 15.83
N LEU A 125 -15.13 23.40 15.25
CA LEU A 125 -14.61 22.64 14.11
C LEU A 125 -14.24 21.19 14.45
N ALA A 126 -13.78 20.93 15.69
CA ALA A 126 -13.47 19.57 16.14
C ALA A 126 -14.74 18.71 16.18
N LYS A 127 -15.85 19.28 16.65
CA LYS A 127 -17.16 18.61 16.58
C LYS A 127 -17.57 18.32 15.13
N ILE A 128 -17.51 19.32 14.24
CA ILE A 128 -17.89 19.13 12.81
C ILE A 128 -17.06 18.02 12.16
N ALA A 129 -15.75 17.95 12.43
CA ALA A 129 -14.89 16.90 11.89
C ALA A 129 -15.34 15.49 12.32
N LYS A 130 -15.67 15.31 13.60
CA LYS A 130 -16.19 14.03 14.13
C LYS A 130 -17.58 13.70 13.58
N ASP A 131 -18.49 14.67 13.55
CA ASP A 131 -19.86 14.48 13.04
C ASP A 131 -19.83 14.04 11.55
N VAL A 132 -18.93 14.60 10.73
CA VAL A 132 -18.74 14.22 9.33
C VAL A 132 -18.09 12.84 9.17
N GLY A 133 -17.10 12.49 10.00
CA GLY A 133 -16.49 11.15 10.02
C GLY A 133 -17.51 10.06 10.35
N SER A 134 -18.30 10.28 11.40
CA SER A 134 -19.40 9.40 11.80
C SER A 134 -20.46 9.26 10.70
N ALA A 135 -20.82 10.36 10.02
CA ALA A 135 -21.75 10.34 8.89
C ALA A 135 -21.22 9.53 7.69
N ALA A 136 -19.92 9.62 7.38
CA ALA A 136 -19.31 8.80 6.33
C ALA A 136 -19.40 7.30 6.67
N GLN A 137 -19.15 6.94 7.93
CA GLN A 137 -19.27 5.56 8.39
C GLN A 137 -20.71 5.04 8.38
N PHE A 138 -21.68 5.88 8.78
CA PHE A 138 -23.09 5.56 8.66
C PHE A 138 -23.51 5.26 7.21
N LEU A 139 -23.01 6.02 6.23
CA LEU A 139 -23.24 5.76 4.81
C LEU A 139 -22.61 4.45 4.33
N ALA A 140 -21.40 4.12 4.79
CA ALA A 140 -20.73 2.86 4.46
C ALA A 140 -21.49 1.63 4.99
N LEU A 141 -21.97 1.69 6.24
CA LEU A 141 -22.81 0.65 6.85
C LEU A 141 -24.19 0.57 6.19
N SER A 142 -24.78 1.71 5.79
CA SER A 142 -26.05 1.74 5.06
C SER A 142 -25.93 1.09 3.67
N LEU A 143 -24.86 1.36 2.93
CA LEU A 143 -24.57 0.70 1.66
C LEU A 143 -24.37 -0.81 1.84
N LEU A 144 -23.62 -1.23 2.87
CA LEU A 144 -23.44 -2.64 3.20
C LEU A 144 -24.79 -3.31 3.49
N MET A 145 -25.65 -2.69 4.30
CA MET A 145 -27.00 -3.19 4.60
C MET A 145 -27.85 -3.35 3.34
N VAL A 146 -27.91 -2.32 2.47
CA VAL A 146 -28.70 -2.35 1.23
C VAL A 146 -28.23 -3.49 0.32
N LEU A 147 -26.92 -3.66 0.11
CA LEU A 147 -26.39 -4.72 -0.73
C LEU A 147 -26.67 -6.12 -0.15
N TRP A 148 -26.64 -6.28 1.18
CA TRP A 148 -27.04 -7.53 1.83
C TRP A 148 -28.53 -7.83 1.68
N VAL A 149 -29.41 -6.83 1.82
CA VAL A 149 -30.85 -7.00 1.59
C VAL A 149 -31.13 -7.39 0.14
N MET A 150 -30.47 -6.73 -0.83
CA MET A 150 -30.59 -7.09 -2.25
C MET A 150 -30.10 -8.52 -2.52
N ALA A 151 -28.93 -8.90 -1.99
CA ALA A 151 -28.38 -10.24 -2.15
C ALA A 151 -29.31 -11.31 -1.55
N LEU A 152 -29.83 -11.10 -0.35
CA LEU A 152 -30.78 -12.00 0.29
C LEU A 152 -32.10 -12.08 -0.49
N SER A 153 -32.62 -10.97 -1.04
CA SER A 153 -33.83 -10.99 -1.87
C SER A 153 -33.65 -11.88 -3.11
N ALA A 154 -32.45 -11.91 -3.70
CA ALA A 154 -32.10 -12.75 -4.84
C ALA A 154 -31.97 -14.26 -4.54
N LEU A 155 -32.29 -14.70 -3.30
CA LEU A 155 -32.48 -16.11 -2.95
C LEU A 155 -33.95 -16.55 -3.01
N PHE A 156 -34.89 -15.60 -3.13
CA PHE A 156 -36.35 -15.85 -3.12
C PHE A 156 -37.02 -15.64 -4.50
N TYR A 157 -36.23 -15.33 -5.53
CA TYR A 157 -36.63 -15.15 -6.93
C TYR A 157 -35.86 -16.13 -7.82
#